data_AF-A0A958VK36-F1
#
_entry.id   AF-A0A958VK36-F1
#
_cell.length_a   1.000
_cell.length_b   1.000
_cell.length_c   1.000
_cell.angle_alpha   90.00
_cell.angle_beta   90.00
_cell.angle_gamma   90.00
#
_symmetry.space_group_name_H-M   'P 1'
#
loop_
_entity.id
_entity.type
_entity.pdbx_description
1 polymer ?
#
loop_
_entity_poly.entity_id
_entity_poly.type
_entity_poly.pdbx_seq_one_letter_code
_entity_poly.pdbx_strand_id
1 'polypeptide(L)'
;FIKGDHVRIKSFYGHDEKELLSEFIDMLNRSFSGQHQLLCAHNGKEFDFPYIARRTIINGLKLPYLLNIAGKKPWEIQHLDTMELWKFGDFKNFTSLALLTEIFGIPTPKDDIDGSMVANVYYKEKNLERIKNYCQKDVIALIQVMRKYRGESLFSENDIEEVA
;
A
#
# COMPACT_ATOMS: atom_id res chain seq x y z
N PHE A 1 6.50 1.31 6.77
CA PHE A 1 6.91 2.73 6.90
C PHE A 1 8.42 2.83 6.91
N ILE A 2 8.99 3.95 6.48
CA ILE A 2 10.45 4.14 6.38
C ILE A 2 10.94 4.86 7.65
N LYS A 3 11.98 4.33 8.28
CA LYS A 3 12.62 4.93 9.46
C LYS A 3 14.13 5.00 9.22
N GLY A 4 14.62 6.17 8.82
CA GLY A 4 16.01 6.32 8.37
C GLY A 4 16.24 5.50 7.10
N ASP A 5 17.27 4.66 7.11
CA ASP A 5 17.65 3.80 5.98
C ASP A 5 17.02 2.40 6.05
N HIS A 6 16.00 2.20 6.88
CA HIS A 6 15.30 0.92 7.00
C HIS A 6 13.81 1.01 6.63
N VAL A 7 13.32 -0.04 5.98
CA VAL A 7 11.91 -0.29 5.70
C VAL A 7 11.35 -1.19 6.78
N ARG A 8 10.30 -0.72 7.47
CA ARG A 8 9.53 -1.55 8.40
C ARG A 8 8.21 -1.97 7.79
N ILE A 9 7.97 -3.27 7.72
CA ILE A 9 6.75 -3.86 7.16
C ILE A 9 5.91 -4.41 8.30
N LYS A 10 4.66 -3.94 8.38
CA LYS A 10 3.65 -4.53 9.26
C LYS A 10 2.49 -4.98 8.39
N SER A 11 2.05 -6.22 8.58
CA SER A 11 0.93 -6.79 7.85
C SER A 11 -0.25 -7.01 8.79
N PHE A 12 -1.42 -6.55 8.37
CA PHE A 12 -2.70 -6.87 9.02
C PHE A 12 -3.41 -7.87 8.14
N TYR A 13 -3.62 -9.07 8.63
CA TYR A 13 -4.22 -10.17 7.88
C TYR A 13 -4.91 -11.14 8.85
N GLY A 14 -6.02 -11.71 8.41
CA GLY A 14 -6.84 -12.58 9.23
C GLY A 14 -8.14 -12.91 8.52
N HIS A 15 -9.00 -13.68 9.18
CA HIS A 15 -10.31 -14.05 8.65
C HIS A 15 -11.44 -13.13 9.13
N ASP A 16 -11.22 -12.39 10.23
CA ASP A 16 -12.15 -11.38 10.72
C ASP A 16 -11.77 -10.02 10.14
N GLU A 17 -12.57 -9.54 9.18
CA GLU A 17 -12.36 -8.25 8.54
C GLU A 17 -12.47 -7.08 9.53
N LYS A 18 -13.38 -7.17 10.51
CA LYS A 18 -13.61 -6.07 11.46
C LYS A 18 -12.42 -5.92 12.40
N GLU A 19 -11.86 -7.02 12.87
CA GLU A 19 -10.63 -7.02 13.68
C GLU A 19 -9.46 -6.41 12.88
N LEU A 20 -9.23 -6.91 11.66
CA LEU A 20 -8.18 -6.41 10.76
C LEU A 20 -8.29 -4.91 10.52
N LEU A 21 -9.48 -4.42 10.17
CA LEU A 21 -9.73 -3.00 9.95
C LEU A 21 -9.52 -2.18 11.23
N SER A 22 -9.99 -2.68 12.37
CA SER A 22 -9.84 -2.01 13.66
C SER A 22 -8.37 -1.79 14.01
N GLU A 23 -7.54 -2.83 13.89
CA GLU A 23 -6.12 -2.75 14.17
C GLU A 23 -5.37 -1.79 13.22
N PHE A 24 -5.70 -1.85 11.94
CA PHE A 24 -5.13 -0.95 10.94
C PHE A 24 -5.49 0.52 11.23
N ILE A 25 -6.75 0.80 11.55
CA ILE A 25 -7.24 2.15 11.90
C ILE A 25 -6.56 2.67 13.17
N ASP A 26 -6.43 1.81 14.19
CA ASP A 26 -5.74 2.14 15.43
C ASP A 26 -4.28 2.54 15.17
N MET A 27 -3.58 1.79 14.32
CA MET A 27 -2.21 2.14 13.91
C MET A 27 -2.18 3.50 13.20
N LEU A 28 -3.08 3.75 12.24
CA LEU A 28 -3.15 5.03 11.53
C LEU A 28 -3.36 6.21 12.48
N ASN A 29 -4.28 6.07 13.45
CA ASN A 29 -4.58 7.15 14.39
C ASN A 29 -3.44 7.41 15.39
N ARG A 30 -2.78 6.35 15.88
CA ARG A 30 -1.70 6.46 16.87
C ARG A 30 -0.38 6.95 16.28
N SER A 31 0.01 6.41 15.14
CA SER A 31 1.37 6.57 14.60
C SER A 31 1.43 7.49 13.39
N PHE A 32 0.29 7.76 12.72
CA PHE A 32 0.24 8.45 11.44
C PHE A 32 -0.70 9.68 11.40
N SER A 33 -0.99 10.29 12.55
CA SER A 33 -1.88 11.45 12.67
C SER A 33 -1.19 12.82 12.50
N GLY A 34 0.11 12.84 12.20
CA GLY A 34 0.88 14.07 12.00
C GLY A 34 0.67 14.71 10.62
N GLN A 35 0.86 16.02 10.52
CA GLN A 35 0.71 16.78 9.26
C GLN A 35 1.73 16.40 8.17
N HIS A 36 2.88 15.84 8.55
CA HIS A 36 3.99 15.50 7.64
C HIS A 36 3.99 14.05 7.16
N GLN A 37 2.97 13.27 7.50
CA GLN A 37 2.87 11.87 7.12
C GLN A 37 1.91 11.72 5.95
N LEU A 38 2.35 11.01 4.91
CA LEU A 38 1.55 10.75 3.70
C LEU A 38 1.27 9.25 3.61
N LEU A 39 0.03 8.91 3.25
CA LEU A 39 -0.34 7.56 2.87
C LEU A 39 -0.02 7.39 1.39
N CYS A 40 0.92 6.50 1.07
CA CYS A 40 1.39 6.27 -0.29
C CYS A 40 0.88 4.94 -0.83
N ALA A 41 0.41 4.93 -2.08
CA ALA A 41 -0.03 3.74 -2.80
C ALA A 41 0.27 3.85 -4.30
N HIS A 42 0.04 2.79 -5.06
CA HIS A 42 0.02 2.82 -6.52
C HIS A 42 -1.42 2.61 -6.99
N ASN A 43 -2.04 3.63 -7.57
CA ASN A 43 -3.48 3.66 -7.86
C ASN A 43 -4.40 3.58 -6.61
N GLY A 44 -3.89 3.96 -5.44
CA GLY A 44 -4.66 3.91 -4.20
C GLY A 44 -5.76 4.96 -4.10
N LYS A 45 -5.64 6.09 -4.82
CA LYS A 45 -6.70 7.11 -4.83
C LYS A 45 -7.96 6.64 -5.56
N GLU A 46 -7.81 5.79 -6.58
CA GLU A 46 -8.96 5.23 -7.31
C GLU A 46 -9.44 3.91 -6.74
N PHE A 47 -8.59 3.18 -5.98
CA PHE A 47 -8.92 1.86 -5.45
C PHE A 47 -8.75 1.73 -3.93
N ASP A 48 -7.52 1.59 -3.42
CA ASP A 48 -7.23 1.19 -2.04
C ASP A 48 -7.92 2.08 -0.99
N PHE A 49 -7.72 3.39 -1.05
CA PHE A 49 -8.21 4.30 -0.02
C PHE A 49 -9.75 4.37 -0.01
N PRO A 50 -10.44 4.54 -1.17
CA PRO A 50 -11.89 4.46 -1.21
C PRO A 50 -12.46 3.10 -0.79
N TYR A 51 -11.76 2.00 -1.09
CA TYR A 51 -12.20 0.65 -0.74
C TYR A 51 -12.15 0.45 0.78
N ILE A 52 -11.00 0.72 1.40
CA ILE A 52 -10.80 0.61 2.85
C ILE A 52 -11.77 1.53 3.61
N ALA A 53 -11.97 2.76 3.14
CA ALA A 53 -12.92 3.69 3.75
C ALA A 53 -14.36 3.16 3.76
N ARG A 54 -14.81 2.58 2.63
CA ARG A 54 -16.14 1.95 2.53
C ARG A 54 -16.26 0.72 3.44
N ARG A 55 -15.26 -0.17 3.45
CA ARG A 55 -15.27 -1.36 4.33
C ARG A 55 -15.25 -1.00 5.81
N THR A 56 -14.56 0.07 6.18
CA THR A 56 -14.55 0.65 7.54
C THR A 56 -15.96 1.03 7.97
N ILE A 57 -16.69 1.77 7.14
CA ILE A 57 -18.06 2.22 7.43
C ILE A 57 -19.02 1.02 7.51
N ILE A 58 -18.91 0.07 6.58
CA ILE A 58 -19.73 -1.15 6.56
C ILE A 58 -19.59 -1.96 7.86
N ASN A 59 -18.38 -2.03 8.43
CA ASN A 59 -18.11 -2.72 9.69
C ASN A 59 -18.46 -1.90 10.95
N GLY A 60 -19.06 -0.71 10.79
CA GLY A 60 -19.46 0.17 11.88
C GLY A 60 -18.28 0.82 12.63
N LEU A 61 -17.12 0.90 11.98
CA LEU A 61 -15.91 1.49 12.54
C LEU A 61 -15.81 2.98 12.18
N LYS A 62 -15.15 3.76 13.03
CA LYS A 62 -14.92 5.19 12.77
C LYS A 62 -13.82 5.37 11.72
N LEU A 63 -14.11 6.15 10.68
CA LEU A 63 -13.15 6.44 9.63
C LEU A 63 -11.96 7.26 10.18
N PRO A 64 -10.70 6.83 9.96
CA PRO A 64 -9.53 7.58 10.41
C PRO A 64 -9.39 8.89 9.64
N TYR A 65 -8.73 9.88 10.25
CA TYR A 65 -8.54 11.22 9.66
C TYR A 65 -7.90 11.18 8.27
N LEU A 66 -6.94 10.27 8.05
CA LEU A 66 -6.26 10.09 6.78
C LEU A 66 -7.18 9.60 5.66
N LEU A 67 -8.20 8.80 5.96
CA LEU A 67 -9.15 8.30 4.96
C LEU A 67 -10.40 9.18 4.84
N ASN A 68 -10.63 10.08 5.79
CA ASN A 68 -11.72 11.05 5.76
C ASN A 68 -11.34 12.28 4.92
N ILE A 69 -11.64 12.23 3.62
CA ILE A 69 -11.29 13.26 2.64
C ILE A 69 -12.46 14.19 2.24
N ALA A 70 -13.69 13.87 2.67
CA ALA A 70 -14.86 14.63 2.26
C ALA A 70 -14.77 16.11 2.70
N GLY A 71 -14.95 17.03 1.76
CA GLY A 71 -14.88 18.47 2.01
C GLY A 71 -13.46 19.04 2.16
N LYS A 72 -12.41 18.21 2.10
CA LYS A 72 -11.02 18.67 2.09
C LYS A 72 -10.63 19.20 0.71
N LYS A 73 -9.82 20.25 0.69
CA LYS A 73 -9.19 20.77 -0.52
C LYS A 73 -8.09 19.81 -0.98
N PRO A 74 -7.73 19.79 -2.27
CA PRO A 74 -6.72 18.85 -2.79
C PRO A 74 -5.39 18.86 -2.03
N TRP A 75 -4.93 20.03 -1.57
CA TRP A 75 -3.68 20.19 -0.82
C TRP A 75 -3.78 19.82 0.68
N GLU A 76 -4.98 19.58 1.20
CA GLU A 76 -5.21 19.09 2.57
C GLU A 76 -5.24 17.55 2.62
N ILE A 77 -5.25 16.89 1.46
CA ILE A 77 -5.29 15.43 1.34
C ILE A 77 -3.87 14.86 1.46
N GLN A 78 -3.64 14.06 2.50
CA GLN A 78 -2.35 13.40 2.78
C GLN A 78 -2.20 12.06 2.03
N HIS A 79 -2.62 12.02 0.77
CA HIS A 79 -2.52 10.83 -0.09
C HIS A 79 -1.52 11.08 -1.21
N LEU A 80 -0.52 10.21 -1.30
CA LEU A 80 0.45 10.18 -2.38
C LEU A 80 0.17 8.96 -3.26
N ASP A 81 0.12 9.17 -4.57
CA ASP A 81 -0.17 8.09 -5.52
C ASP A 81 0.91 8.03 -6.59
N THR A 82 1.64 6.91 -6.64
CA THR A 82 2.79 6.76 -7.54
C THR A 82 2.38 6.66 -9.00
N MET A 83 1.17 6.17 -9.28
CA MET A 83 0.64 6.18 -10.64
C MET A 83 0.34 7.61 -11.09
N GLU A 84 -0.18 8.46 -10.19
CA GLU A 84 -0.36 9.88 -10.50
C GLU A 84 0.95 10.65 -10.64
N LEU A 85 1.98 10.30 -9.86
CA LEU A 85 3.31 10.88 -10.03
C LEU A 85 3.90 10.49 -11.39
N TRP A 86 3.75 9.23 -11.79
CA TRP A 86 4.27 8.72 -13.05
C TRP A 86 3.62 9.34 -14.29
N LYS A 87 2.32 9.63 -14.23
CA LYS A 87 1.59 10.04 -15.43
C LYS A 87 2.03 11.40 -15.98
N PHE A 88 2.71 12.24 -15.19
CA PHE A 88 3.15 13.59 -15.59
C PHE A 88 2.07 14.43 -16.30
N GLY A 89 0.80 14.25 -15.90
CA GLY A 89 -0.36 14.91 -16.52
C GLY A 89 -1.01 14.17 -17.69
N ASP A 90 -0.53 12.98 -18.09
CA ASP A 90 -1.23 12.07 -18.99
C ASP A 90 -2.43 11.44 -18.28
N PHE A 91 -3.56 11.34 -18.99
CA PHE A 91 -4.81 10.77 -18.48
C PHE A 91 -5.20 9.47 -19.21
N LYS A 92 -4.42 9.03 -20.20
CA LYS A 92 -4.87 8.01 -21.16
C LYS A 92 -4.52 6.58 -20.77
N ASN A 93 -3.45 6.36 -19.99
CA ASN A 93 -2.90 5.02 -19.81
C ASN A 93 -2.69 4.68 -18.33
N PHE A 94 -3.32 3.60 -17.90
CA PHE A 94 -2.97 2.93 -16.65
C PHE A 94 -1.59 2.29 -16.81
N THR A 95 -0.66 2.61 -15.90
CA THR A 95 0.68 2.00 -15.86
C THR A 95 0.76 1.14 -14.62
N SER A 96 0.96 -0.17 -14.78
CA SER A 96 1.03 -1.09 -13.65
C SER A 96 2.33 -0.96 -12.87
N LEU A 97 2.30 -1.31 -11.58
CA LEU A 97 3.48 -1.36 -10.74
C LEU A 97 4.54 -2.30 -11.32
N ALA A 98 4.12 -3.45 -11.84
CA ALA A 98 5.00 -4.44 -12.48
C ALA A 98 5.74 -3.87 -13.71
N LEU A 99 5.09 -3.01 -14.51
CA LEU A 99 5.74 -2.35 -15.62
C LEU A 99 6.79 -1.35 -15.13
N LEU A 100 6.48 -0.58 -14.09
CA LEU A 100 7.44 0.37 -13.51
C LEU A 100 8.66 -0.32 -12.93
N THR A 101 8.47 -1.44 -12.23
CA THR A 101 9.58 -2.19 -11.66
C THR A 101 10.50 -2.74 -12.75
N GLU A 102 9.95 -3.24 -13.86
CA GLU A 102 10.73 -3.69 -15.01
C GLU A 102 11.51 -2.54 -15.64
N ILE A 103 10.86 -1.40 -15.92
CA ILE A 103 11.51 -0.21 -16.51
C ILE A 103 12.66 0.30 -15.65
N PHE A 104 12.51 0.28 -14.32
CA PHE A 104 13.54 0.76 -13.40
C PHE A 104 14.60 -0.28 -13.03
N GLY A 105 14.51 -1.51 -13.56
CA GLY A 105 15.39 -2.62 -13.21
C GLY A 105 15.32 -2.95 -11.71
N ILE A 106 14.15 -2.77 -11.09
CA ILE A 106 13.93 -3.16 -9.69
C ILE A 106 13.72 -4.67 -9.68
N PRO A 107 14.56 -5.43 -8.96
CA PRO A 107 14.38 -6.86 -8.86
C PRO A 107 13.08 -7.14 -8.10
N THR A 108 12.05 -7.55 -8.85
CA THR A 108 10.86 -8.15 -8.27
C THR A 108 11.04 -9.66 -8.32
N PRO A 109 10.81 -10.38 -7.20
CA PRO A 109 10.60 -11.82 -7.28
C PRO A 109 9.54 -12.06 -8.35
N LYS A 110 9.81 -12.93 -9.34
CA LYS A 110 8.72 -13.42 -10.18
C LYS A 110 7.77 -14.18 -9.25
N ASP A 111 6.70 -13.51 -8.86
CA ASP A 111 5.76 -14.10 -7.92
C ASP A 111 4.97 -15.23 -8.60
N ASP A 112 4.63 -16.20 -7.77
CA ASP A 112 3.87 -17.39 -8.15
C ASP A 112 2.36 -17.12 -8.16
N ILE A 113 1.91 -15.92 -7.76
CA ILE A 113 0.52 -15.47 -7.81
C ILE A 113 0.40 -14.02 -8.29
N ASP A 114 -0.76 -13.70 -8.86
CA ASP A 114 -1.20 -12.33 -9.16
C ASP A 114 -2.57 -12.04 -8.52
N GLY A 115 -3.04 -10.79 -8.65
CA GLY A 115 -4.32 -10.34 -8.08
C GLY A 115 -5.54 -11.19 -8.48
N SER A 116 -5.54 -11.81 -9.66
CA SER A 116 -6.63 -12.70 -10.10
C SER A 116 -6.65 -14.04 -9.35
N MET A 117 -5.50 -14.45 -8.81
CA MET A 117 -5.32 -15.73 -8.11
C MET A 117 -5.66 -15.63 -6.62
N VAL A 118 -5.69 -14.42 -6.02
CA VAL A 118 -5.93 -14.20 -4.59
C VAL A 118 -7.18 -14.92 -4.08
N ALA A 119 -8.29 -14.88 -4.82
CA ALA A 119 -9.52 -15.55 -4.42
C ALA A 119 -9.37 -17.08 -4.38
N ASN A 120 -8.66 -17.66 -5.35
CA ASN A 120 -8.40 -19.10 -5.38
C ASN A 120 -7.52 -19.53 -4.20
N VAL A 121 -6.44 -18.78 -3.95
CA VAL A 121 -5.50 -19.04 -2.84
C VAL A 121 -6.22 -18.94 -1.49
N TYR A 122 -7.08 -17.94 -1.31
CA TYR A 122 -7.80 -17.74 -0.06
C TYR A 122 -8.88 -18.82 0.16
N TYR A 123 -9.75 -19.04 -0.82
CA TYR A 123 -10.93 -19.89 -0.62
C TYR A 123 -10.66 -21.38 -0.80
N LYS A 124 -9.77 -21.76 -1.72
CA LYS A 124 -9.49 -23.17 -2.02
C LYS A 124 -8.21 -23.66 -1.36
N GLU A 125 -7.10 -22.96 -1.56
CA GLU A 125 -5.80 -23.39 -1.00
C GLU A 125 -5.70 -23.10 0.50
N LYS A 126 -6.53 -22.19 1.03
CA LYS A 126 -6.52 -21.75 2.44
C LYS A 126 -5.16 -21.21 2.88
N ASN A 127 -4.41 -20.61 1.96
CA ASN A 127 -3.05 -20.16 2.21
C ASN A 127 -2.99 -18.62 2.33
N LEU A 128 -3.43 -18.12 3.46
CA LEU A 128 -3.43 -16.68 3.73
C LEU A 128 -2.01 -16.09 3.84
N GLU A 129 -1.05 -16.86 4.34
CA GLU A 129 0.35 -16.43 4.46
C GLU A 129 0.97 -16.12 3.09
N ARG A 130 0.63 -16.92 2.06
CA ARG A 130 1.05 -16.66 0.68
C ARG A 130 0.52 -15.33 0.14
N ILE A 131 -0.74 -14.99 0.44
CA ILE A 131 -1.36 -13.71 0.06
C ILE A 131 -0.67 -12.56 0.80
N LYS A 132 -0.44 -12.71 2.10
CA LYS A 132 0.28 -11.72 2.92
C LYS A 132 1.67 -11.44 2.32
N ASN A 133 2.46 -12.47 2.01
CA ASN A 133 3.80 -12.33 1.44
C ASN A 133 3.77 -11.62 0.06
N TYR A 134 2.78 -11.95 -0.78
CA TYR A 134 2.55 -11.26 -2.06
C TYR A 134 2.28 -9.76 -1.85
N CYS A 135 1.35 -9.40 -0.95
CA CYS A 135 1.06 -8.00 -0.65
C CYS A 135 2.28 -7.27 -0.05
N GLN A 136 3.09 -7.93 0.78
CA GLN A 136 4.33 -7.32 1.31
C GLN A 136 5.32 -6.98 0.19
N LYS A 137 5.49 -7.89 -0.79
CA LYS A 137 6.36 -7.66 -1.94
C LYS A 137 5.88 -6.50 -2.81
N ASP A 138 4.57 -6.38 -3.05
CA ASP A 138 4.00 -5.23 -3.76
C ASP A 138 4.28 -3.90 -3.02
N VAL A 139 4.17 -3.88 -1.69
CA VAL A 139 4.53 -2.70 -0.88
C VAL A 139 6.03 -2.40 -0.96
N ILE A 140 6.90 -3.41 -0.98
CA ILE A 140 8.35 -3.21 -1.16
C ILE A 140 8.62 -2.63 -2.56
N ALA A 141 8.03 -3.20 -3.60
CA ALA A 141 8.16 -2.72 -4.97
C ALA A 141 7.72 -1.25 -5.10
N LEU A 142 6.60 -0.89 -4.48
CA LEU A 142 6.13 0.49 -4.38
C LEU A 142 7.17 1.43 -3.75
N ILE A 143 7.79 1.02 -2.64
CA ILE A 143 8.83 1.79 -1.96
C ILE A 143 10.05 1.97 -2.86
N GLN A 144 10.48 0.92 -3.56
CA GLN A 144 11.62 0.97 -4.47
C GLN A 144 11.35 1.90 -5.68
N VAL A 145 10.13 1.87 -6.24
CA VAL A 145 9.70 2.81 -7.28
C VAL A 145 9.76 4.25 -6.77
N MET A 146 9.28 4.50 -5.55
CA MET A 146 9.38 5.84 -4.95
C MET A 146 10.82 6.32 -4.78
N ARG A 147 11.75 5.42 -4.45
CA ARG A 147 13.18 5.76 -4.38
C ARG A 147 13.74 6.12 -5.75
N LYS A 148 13.35 5.39 -6.79
CA LYS A 148 13.73 5.73 -8.17
C LYS A 148 13.20 7.09 -8.60
N TYR A 149 11.96 7.44 -8.26
CA TYR A 149 11.42 8.80 -8.51
C TYR A 149 12.22 9.89 -7.80
N ARG A 150 12.83 9.58 -6.66
CA ARG A 150 13.66 10.51 -5.87
C ARG A 150 15.14 10.47 -6.26
N GLY A 151 15.55 9.63 -7.22
CA GLY A 151 16.95 9.47 -7.60
C GLY A 151 17.81 8.75 -6.55
N GLU A 152 17.19 7.97 -5.67
CA GLU A 152 17.87 7.25 -4.57
C GLU A 152 18.23 5.81 -4.97
N SER A 153 19.27 5.24 -4.33
CA SER A 153 19.64 3.83 -4.47
C SER A 153 18.54 2.92 -3.93
N LEU A 154 18.41 1.68 -4.41
CA LEU A 154 17.43 0.74 -3.86
C LEU A 154 17.79 0.30 -2.44
N PHE A 155 16.79 -0.04 -1.64
CA PHE A 155 17.01 -0.79 -0.40
C PHE A 155 17.45 -2.22 -0.73
N SER A 156 18.38 -2.75 0.05
CA SER A 156 18.76 -4.17 0.04
C SER A 156 17.79 -4.98 0.90
N GLU A 157 17.84 -6.32 0.80
CA GLU A 157 17.02 -7.20 1.64
C GLU A 157 17.30 -7.00 3.14
N ASN A 158 18.55 -6.69 3.50
CA ASN A 158 18.96 -6.42 4.88
C ASN A 158 18.37 -5.12 5.45
N ASP A 159 17.90 -4.22 4.59
CA ASP A 159 17.30 -2.96 4.99
C ASP A 159 15.80 -3.11 5.30
N ILE A 160 15.23 -4.31 5.06
CA ILE A 160 13.80 -4.58 5.20
C ILE A 160 13.56 -5.44 6.45
N GLU A 161 12.84 -4.88 7.41
CA GLU A 161 12.48 -5.49 8.69
C GLU A 161 10.96 -5.73 8.75
N GLU A 162 10.53 -6.98 8.87
CA GLU A 162 9.14 -7.28 9.23
C GLU A 162 8.95 -7.09 10.75
N VAL A 163 7.95 -6.31 11.13
CA VAL A 163 7.61 -6.03 12.52
C VAL A 163 6.27 -6.66 12.87
N ALA A 164 6.19 -7.20 14.08
CA ALA A 164 4.96 -7.75 14.66
C ALA A 164 3.88 -6.68 14.90
#